data_AF-A0A967N1U5-F1
#
_entry.id   AF-A0A967N1U5-F1
#
_cell.length_a   1.000
_cell.length_b   1.000
_cell.length_c   1.000
_cell.angle_alpha   90.00
_cell.angle_beta   90.00
_cell.angle_gamma   90.00
#
_symmetry.space_group_name_H-M   'P 1'
#
loop_
_entity.id
_entity.type
_entity.pdbx_description
1 polymer ?
#
loop_
_entity_poly.entity_id
_entity_poly.type
_entity_poly.pdbx_seq_one_letter_code
_entity_poly.pdbx_strand_id
1 'polypeptide(L)'
;MKLAIATYKDEIAPCFEAAKRFQVCSIERSEVISKELLNCNRSGPIARLRLLKDAAVEVLLCNGIRSFYKDMLEAENLMVYKDLTGRTDEILVLFMSGKIKHSGKAEEKKEAPCLFELGELVEMTREYLTRNGFVIERDESDFPVDMIATLKCPRCKKPIRVAVCCAGHVFYWEKEIMELRSISENYDAAVYVHAAQDQVVKTCKDFNINLLDPWVLENPEIEKGKDSLPFFKIPVKGHEAVFAKR
;
A
#
# COMPACT_ATOMS: atom_id res chain seq x y z
N MET A 1 25.57 17.75 -1.00
CA MET A 1 24.10 17.62 -0.91
C MET A 1 23.74 16.40 -0.09
N LYS A 2 22.61 16.43 0.63
CA LYS A 2 22.01 15.23 1.26
C LYS A 2 20.76 14.79 0.50
N LEU A 3 20.75 13.53 0.09
CA LEU A 3 19.66 12.92 -0.65
C LEU A 3 19.09 11.75 0.15
N ALA A 4 17.77 11.68 0.31
CA ALA A 4 17.07 10.54 0.89
C ALA A 4 16.34 9.75 -0.19
N ILE A 5 16.36 8.44 -0.04
CA ILE A 5 15.56 7.51 -0.83
C ILE A 5 14.55 6.87 0.12
N ALA A 6 13.25 6.98 -0.16
CA ALA A 6 12.23 6.23 0.56
C ALA A 6 12.35 4.75 0.18
N THR A 7 12.61 3.86 1.14
CA THR A 7 12.97 2.46 0.87
C THR A 7 11.98 1.46 1.44
N TYR A 8 11.77 0.38 0.70
CA TYR A 8 11.16 -0.86 1.16
C TYR A 8 12.07 -2.02 0.73
N LYS A 9 12.69 -2.69 1.70
CA LYS A 9 13.79 -3.63 1.45
C LYS A 9 14.90 -2.93 0.63
N ASP A 10 15.28 -3.48 -0.52
CA ASP A 10 16.32 -2.94 -1.41
C ASP A 10 15.76 -2.11 -2.58
N GLU A 11 14.47 -1.74 -2.51
CA GLU A 11 13.73 -1.04 -3.57
C GLU A 11 13.13 0.29 -3.10
N ILE A 12 12.71 1.13 -4.05
CA ILE A 12 11.93 2.33 -3.76
C ILE A 12 10.62 1.93 -3.09
N ALA A 13 10.31 2.57 -1.96
CA ALA A 13 9.05 2.37 -1.27
C ALA A 13 7.87 2.80 -2.17
N PRO A 14 6.76 2.05 -2.19
CA PRO A 14 5.60 2.30 -3.05
C PRO A 14 4.96 3.68 -2.79
N CYS A 15 5.04 4.17 -1.55
CA CYS A 15 4.82 5.57 -1.24
C CYS A 15 5.65 6.04 -0.03
N PHE A 16 5.81 7.36 0.06
CA PHE A 16 6.43 8.04 1.18
C PHE A 16 5.73 7.71 2.51
N GLU A 17 4.41 7.65 2.51
CA GLU A 17 3.55 7.41 3.67
C GLU A 17 3.67 5.99 4.23
N ALA A 18 4.14 5.03 3.42
CA ALA A 18 4.40 3.66 3.85
C ALA A 18 5.87 3.38 4.16
N ALA A 19 6.80 4.24 3.72
CA ALA A 19 8.22 4.04 3.91
C ALA A 19 8.59 3.97 5.40
N LYS A 20 9.07 2.82 5.86
CA LYS A 20 9.57 2.65 7.24
C LYS A 20 11.05 3.02 7.37
N ARG A 21 11.75 3.14 6.24
CA ARG A 21 13.20 3.40 6.19
C ARG A 21 13.56 4.37 5.08
N PHE A 22 14.58 5.18 5.33
CA PHE A 22 15.14 6.12 4.37
C PHE A 22 16.64 5.90 4.25
N GLN A 23 17.12 5.58 3.06
CA GLN A 23 18.55 5.55 2.78
C GLN A 23 18.99 6.98 2.48
N VAL A 24 19.79 7.57 3.36
CA VAL A 24 20.32 8.92 3.21
C VAL A 24 21.76 8.84 2.71
N CYS A 25 22.01 9.50 1.60
CA CYS A 25 23.30 9.59 0.95
C CYS A 25 23.82 11.03 1.06
N SER A 26 25.05 11.21 1.53
CA SER A 26 25.77 12.47 1.33
C SER A 26 26.54 12.40 0.03
N ILE A 27 26.34 13.38 -0.84
CA ILE A 27 26.95 13.46 -2.16
C ILE A 27 27.79 14.73 -2.24
N GLU A 28 29.07 14.58 -2.59
CA GLU A 28 30.01 15.67 -2.85
C GLU A 28 30.71 15.43 -4.18
N ARG A 29 30.88 16.49 -4.99
CA ARG A 29 31.59 16.41 -6.29
C ARG A 29 31.12 15.26 -7.20
N SER A 30 29.82 14.95 -7.16
CA SER A 30 29.18 13.84 -7.90
C SER A 30 29.58 12.44 -7.44
N GLU A 31 30.04 12.29 -6.21
CA GLU A 31 30.35 10.99 -5.59
C GLU A 31 29.59 10.84 -4.27
N VAL A 32 29.17 9.62 -3.96
CA VAL A 32 28.54 9.28 -2.68
C VAL A 32 29.64 9.09 -1.64
N ILE A 33 29.72 10.02 -0.68
CA ILE A 33 30.75 10.00 0.37
C ILE A 33 30.29 9.25 1.62
N SER A 34 28.99 9.11 1.85
CA SER A 34 28.44 8.29 2.93
C SER A 34 27.03 7.82 2.61
N LYS A 35 26.65 6.69 3.21
CA LYS A 35 25.29 6.14 3.22
C LYS A 35 24.91 5.84 4.67
N GLU A 36 23.77 6.32 5.11
CA GLU A 36 23.16 5.96 6.39
C GLU A 36 21.70 5.52 6.19
N LEU A 37 21.21 4.67 7.08
CA LEU A 37 19.83 4.18 7.03
C LEU A 37 19.06 4.74 8.22
N LEU A 38 18.11 5.64 7.95
CA LEU A 38 17.22 6.19 8.96
C LEU A 38 15.96 5.34 9.06
N ASN A 39 15.64 4.88 10.27
CA ASN A 39 14.41 4.13 10.55
C ASN A 39 13.34 5.08 11.11
N CYS A 40 12.16 5.09 10.52
CA CYS A 40 11.00 5.80 11.03
C CYS A 40 10.12 4.84 11.83
N ASN A 41 10.40 4.73 13.13
CA ASN A 41 9.65 3.86 14.05
C ASN A 41 8.37 4.51 14.58
N ARG A 42 8.13 5.79 14.26
CA ARG A 42 6.93 6.53 14.66
C ARG A 42 5.90 6.48 13.54
N SER A 43 4.64 6.28 13.91
CA SER A 43 3.53 6.27 12.96
C SER A 43 3.27 7.66 12.39
N GLY A 44 2.77 7.68 11.15
CA GLY A 44 2.25 8.88 10.50
C GLY A 44 3.24 9.60 9.56
N PRO A 45 2.77 10.14 8.41
CA PRO A 45 3.62 10.84 7.44
C PRO A 45 4.35 12.06 7.99
N ILE A 46 3.78 12.76 8.99
CA ILE A 46 4.41 13.93 9.62
C ILE A 46 5.70 13.55 10.37
N ALA A 47 5.77 12.35 10.97
CA ALA A 47 6.98 11.89 11.64
C ALA A 47 8.13 11.70 10.64
N ARG A 48 7.83 11.24 9.41
CA ARG A 48 8.80 11.08 8.33
C ARG A 48 9.30 12.41 7.81
N LEU A 49 8.40 13.39 7.67
CA LEU A 49 8.78 14.74 7.28
C LEU A 49 9.77 15.35 8.27
N ARG A 50 9.46 15.25 9.58
CA ARG A 50 10.38 15.70 10.64
C ARG A 50 11.72 14.97 10.60
N LEU A 51 11.71 13.66 10.42
CA LEU A 51 12.93 12.86 10.29
C LEU A 51 13.83 13.34 9.14
N LEU A 52 13.26 13.61 7.98
CA LEU A 52 14.02 14.13 6.82
C LEU A 52 14.55 15.55 7.06
N LYS A 53 13.75 16.40 7.70
CA LYS A 53 14.14 17.76 8.07
C LYS A 53 15.29 17.77 9.08
N ASP A 54 15.18 16.98 10.14
CA ASP A 54 16.20 16.86 11.19
C ASP A 54 17.51 16.30 10.63
N ALA A 55 17.44 15.43 9.62
CA ALA A 55 18.59 14.90 8.89
C ALA A 55 19.20 15.89 7.88
N ALA A 56 18.59 17.08 7.70
CA ALA A 56 18.96 18.10 6.72
C ALA A 56 19.01 17.57 5.28
N VAL A 57 18.00 16.77 4.92
CA VAL A 57 17.84 16.25 3.55
C VAL A 57 17.39 17.37 2.62
N GLU A 58 18.02 17.45 1.45
CA GLU A 58 17.73 18.45 0.40
C GLU A 58 16.91 17.84 -0.75
N VAL A 59 17.02 16.54 -0.98
CA VAL A 59 16.34 15.82 -2.07
C VAL A 59 15.70 14.54 -1.54
N LEU A 60 14.43 14.29 -1.88
CA LEU A 60 13.75 13.00 -1.65
C LEU A 60 13.46 12.32 -2.98
N LEU A 61 13.85 11.06 -3.09
CA LEU A 61 13.46 10.14 -4.15
C LEU A 61 12.39 9.17 -3.62
N CYS A 62 11.21 9.14 -4.23
CA CYS A 62 10.11 8.25 -3.85
C CYS A 62 9.27 7.82 -5.06
N ASN A 63 8.34 6.87 -4.84
CA ASN A 63 7.33 6.52 -5.83
C ASN A 63 6.08 7.40 -5.66
N GLY A 64 5.18 7.06 -4.73
CA GLY A 64 4.01 7.89 -4.39
C GLY A 64 4.25 8.88 -3.25
N ILE A 65 3.58 10.03 -3.30
CA ILE A 65 3.43 10.97 -2.18
C ILE A 65 2.18 11.84 -2.40
N ARG A 66 1.39 12.09 -1.37
CA ARG A 66 0.23 13.01 -1.45
C ARG A 66 0.68 14.47 -1.60
N SER A 67 -0.04 15.27 -2.40
CA SER A 67 0.23 16.71 -2.62
C SER A 67 0.48 17.45 -1.32
N PHE A 68 -0.39 17.25 -0.33
CA PHE A 68 -0.26 17.92 0.97
C PHE A 68 1.14 17.72 1.59
N TYR A 69 1.68 16.50 1.61
CA TYR A 69 3.00 16.24 2.19
C TYR A 69 4.13 16.69 1.27
N LYS A 70 3.95 16.57 -0.06
CA LYS A 70 4.89 17.11 -1.04
C LYS A 70 5.05 18.61 -0.87
N ASP A 71 3.94 19.35 -0.80
CA ASP A 71 3.91 20.80 -0.63
C ASP A 71 4.57 21.20 0.70
N MET A 72 4.36 20.45 1.78
CA MET A 72 5.05 20.69 3.05
C MET A 72 6.57 20.48 2.97
N LEU A 73 7.03 19.43 2.26
CA LEU A 73 8.46 19.19 2.04
C LEU A 73 9.09 20.30 1.18
N GLU A 74 8.42 20.67 0.09
CA GLU A 74 8.89 21.72 -0.81
C GLU A 74 8.89 23.11 -0.15
N ALA A 75 7.95 23.39 0.75
CA ALA A 75 7.93 24.60 1.57
C ALA A 75 9.14 24.71 2.52
N GLU A 76 9.76 23.58 2.85
CA GLU A 76 10.98 23.49 3.65
C GLU A 76 12.25 23.40 2.76
N ASN A 77 12.13 23.75 1.48
CA ASN A 77 13.20 23.68 0.46
C ASN A 77 13.73 22.28 0.17
N LEU A 78 12.95 21.23 0.44
CA LEU A 78 13.28 19.86 0.08
C LEU A 78 12.67 19.54 -1.30
N MET A 79 13.51 19.18 -2.27
CA MET A 79 13.07 18.81 -3.62
C MET A 79 12.57 17.36 -3.68
N VAL A 80 11.41 17.13 -4.29
CA VAL A 80 10.78 15.80 -4.34
C VAL A 80 10.73 15.27 -5.76
N TYR A 81 11.41 14.14 -5.98
CA TYR A 81 11.33 13.35 -7.20
C TYR A 81 10.43 12.15 -6.95
N LYS A 82 9.27 12.12 -7.60
CA LYS A 82 8.25 11.07 -7.47
C LYS A 82 8.18 10.19 -8.71
N ASP A 83 7.32 9.17 -8.66
CA ASP A 83 7.09 8.18 -9.72
C ASP A 83 8.32 7.35 -10.10
N LEU A 84 9.21 7.14 -9.12
CA LEU A 84 10.39 6.28 -9.26
C LEU A 84 10.05 4.85 -8.84
N THR A 85 10.55 3.85 -9.56
CA THR A 85 10.32 2.43 -9.26
C THR A 85 11.57 1.64 -9.59
N GLY A 86 11.87 0.60 -8.79
CA GLY A 86 13.05 -0.25 -8.95
C GLY A 86 13.99 -0.21 -7.75
N ARG A 87 15.20 -0.74 -7.93
CA ARG A 87 16.22 -0.86 -6.88
C ARG A 87 16.81 0.49 -6.49
N THR A 88 17.08 0.68 -5.21
CA THR A 88 17.57 1.97 -4.67
C THR A 88 18.91 2.40 -5.31
N ASP A 89 19.84 1.46 -5.50
CA ASP A 89 21.15 1.75 -6.10
C ASP A 89 21.04 2.14 -7.60
N GLU A 90 20.14 1.51 -8.35
CA GLU A 90 19.90 1.85 -9.76
C GLU A 90 19.32 3.25 -9.90
N ILE A 91 18.34 3.58 -9.06
CA ILE A 91 17.72 4.91 -9.02
C ILE A 91 18.74 5.97 -8.60
N LEU A 92 19.63 5.67 -7.65
CA LEU A 92 20.69 6.59 -7.24
C LEU A 92 21.64 6.89 -8.41
N VAL A 93 22.04 5.89 -9.19
CA VAL A 93 22.88 6.07 -10.38
C VAL A 93 22.15 6.91 -11.44
N LEU A 94 20.87 6.63 -11.69
CA LEU A 94 20.06 7.41 -12.63
C LEU A 94 19.95 8.87 -12.19
N PHE A 95 19.75 9.12 -10.89
CA PHE A 95 19.71 10.47 -10.33
C PHE A 95 21.04 11.20 -10.54
N MET A 96 22.15 10.58 -10.15
CA MET A 96 23.49 11.17 -10.27
C MET A 96 23.90 11.43 -11.73
N SER A 97 23.39 10.63 -12.67
CA SER A 97 23.60 10.84 -14.11
C SER A 97 22.67 11.89 -14.74
N GLY A 98 21.80 12.53 -13.95
CA GLY A 98 20.85 13.55 -14.44
C GLY A 98 19.72 12.98 -15.32
N LYS A 99 19.51 11.67 -15.31
CA LYS A 99 18.47 11.00 -16.13
C LYS A 99 17.08 11.02 -15.50
N ILE A 100 17.00 11.31 -14.20
CA ILE A 100 15.72 11.48 -13.53
C ILE A 100 15.26 12.92 -13.68
N LYS A 101 14.07 13.11 -14.27
CA LYS A 101 13.45 14.42 -14.39
C LYS A 101 12.75 14.78 -13.08
N HIS A 102 12.98 16.01 -12.61
CA HIS A 102 12.16 16.58 -11.57
C HIS A 102 10.78 16.85 -12.16
N SER A 103 9.77 16.09 -11.74
CA SER A 103 8.39 16.40 -12.09
C SER A 103 8.04 17.73 -11.41
N GLY A 104 7.89 18.80 -12.19
CA GLY A 104 7.28 20.04 -11.69
C GLY A 104 5.84 19.81 -11.22
N LYS A 105 5.08 20.89 -10.98
CA LYS A 105 3.63 20.84 -10.70
C LYS A 105 2.84 20.24 -11.88
N ALA A 106 2.98 18.96 -12.15
CA ALA A 106 2.16 18.23 -13.09
C ALA A 106 0.77 18.09 -12.45
N GLU A 107 -0.27 18.29 -13.26
CA GLU A 107 -1.66 18.13 -12.84
C GLU A 107 -1.86 16.76 -12.20
N GLU A 108 -2.11 16.76 -10.89
CA GLU A 108 -2.52 15.55 -10.18
C GLU A 108 -3.86 15.12 -10.76
N LYS A 109 -3.95 13.91 -11.32
CA LYS A 109 -5.24 13.31 -11.62
C LYS A 109 -5.99 13.22 -10.29
N LYS A 110 -6.97 14.10 -10.10
CA LYS A 110 -7.88 14.08 -8.95
C LYS A 110 -8.70 12.79 -9.05
N GLU A 111 -8.23 11.72 -8.43
CA GLU A 111 -9.10 10.58 -8.17
C GLU A 111 -10.02 10.90 -7.00
N ALA A 112 -11.22 10.30 -7.04
CA ALA A 112 -12.24 10.54 -6.05
C ALA A 112 -11.68 10.21 -4.66
N PRO A 113 -11.86 11.08 -3.66
CA PRO A 113 -11.41 10.79 -2.31
C PRO A 113 -12.05 9.48 -1.85
N CYS A 114 -11.25 8.56 -1.31
CA CYS A 114 -11.79 7.51 -0.46
C CYS A 114 -12.59 8.22 0.64
N LEU A 115 -13.89 7.92 0.74
CA LEU A 115 -14.82 8.61 1.64
C LEU A 115 -14.52 8.31 3.12
N PHE A 116 -13.64 7.36 3.40
CA PHE A 116 -13.28 6.89 4.73
C PHE A 116 -11.80 7.16 5.01
N GLU A 117 -11.48 7.55 6.24
CA GLU A 117 -10.08 7.57 6.68
C GLU A 117 -9.55 6.14 6.79
N LEU A 118 -8.28 5.90 6.40
CA LEU A 118 -7.67 4.56 6.43
C LEU A 118 -7.85 3.86 7.78
N GLY A 119 -7.62 4.57 8.88
CA GLY A 119 -7.74 3.99 10.22
C GLY A 119 -9.16 3.52 10.55
N GLU A 120 -10.18 4.28 10.10
CA GLU A 120 -11.59 3.90 10.26
C GLU A 120 -11.92 2.68 9.40
N LEU A 121 -11.46 2.67 8.14
CA LEU A 121 -11.72 1.57 7.22
C LEU A 121 -11.08 0.26 7.68
N VAL A 122 -9.87 0.32 8.24
CA VAL A 122 -9.16 -0.82 8.84
C VAL A 122 -9.95 -1.40 10.01
N GLU A 123 -10.46 -0.57 10.91
CA GLU A 123 -11.22 -1.05 12.07
C GLU A 123 -12.59 -1.60 11.68
N MET A 124 -13.32 -0.94 10.76
CA MET A 124 -14.57 -1.46 10.21
C MET A 124 -14.38 -2.82 9.53
N THR A 125 -13.31 -2.96 8.75
CA THR A 125 -12.96 -4.21 8.07
C THR A 125 -12.62 -5.31 9.08
N ARG A 126 -11.84 -4.98 10.12
CA ARG A 126 -11.47 -5.90 11.21
C ARG A 126 -12.73 -6.43 11.92
N GLU A 127 -13.65 -5.54 12.27
CA GLU A 127 -14.91 -5.91 12.92
C GLU A 127 -15.76 -6.82 12.02
N TYR A 128 -15.93 -6.44 10.76
CA TYR A 128 -16.72 -7.20 9.80
C TYR A 128 -16.16 -8.61 9.59
N LEU A 129 -14.85 -8.75 9.39
CA LEU A 129 -14.19 -10.06 9.24
C LEU A 129 -14.34 -10.91 10.50
N THR A 130 -14.14 -10.32 11.69
CA THR A 130 -14.27 -11.03 12.97
C THR A 130 -15.69 -11.55 13.17
N ARG A 131 -16.72 -10.74 12.88
CA ARG A 131 -18.14 -11.15 12.94
C ARG A 131 -18.46 -12.30 11.98
N ASN A 132 -17.72 -12.42 10.88
CA ASN A 132 -17.85 -13.48 9.88
C ASN A 132 -16.92 -14.68 10.13
N GLY A 133 -16.34 -14.79 11.32
CA GLY A 133 -15.59 -15.98 11.76
C GLY A 133 -14.12 -16.02 11.37
N PHE A 134 -13.57 -14.91 10.86
CA PHE A 134 -12.14 -14.78 10.65
C PHE A 134 -11.40 -14.53 11.97
N VAL A 135 -10.20 -15.09 12.07
CA VAL A 135 -9.22 -14.77 13.10
C VAL A 135 -8.22 -13.80 12.48
N ILE A 136 -8.05 -12.62 13.10
CA ILE A 136 -7.13 -11.60 12.60
C ILE A 136 -5.74 -11.80 13.21
N GLU A 137 -4.76 -12.04 12.35
CA GLU A 137 -3.34 -12.07 12.71
C GLU A 137 -2.79 -10.64 12.62
N ARG A 138 -1.98 -10.22 13.61
CA ARG A 138 -1.28 -8.94 13.53
C ARG A 138 0.00 -9.13 12.71
N ASP A 139 -0.05 -8.73 11.45
CA ASP A 139 1.15 -8.62 10.62
C ASP A 139 1.03 -7.38 9.73
N GLU A 140 1.86 -6.37 10.00
CA GLU A 140 1.99 -5.13 9.23
C GLU A 140 3.26 -5.12 8.35
N SER A 141 3.85 -6.30 8.09
CA SER A 141 5.19 -6.38 7.50
C SER A 141 5.21 -6.20 5.97
N ASP A 142 4.14 -6.58 5.27
CA ASP A 142 4.08 -6.56 3.81
C ASP A 142 3.09 -5.51 3.30
N PHE A 143 3.60 -4.39 2.79
CA PHE A 143 2.77 -3.41 2.08
C PHE A 143 2.11 -4.06 0.85
N PRO A 144 0.83 -3.80 0.54
CA PRO A 144 -0.10 -2.87 1.22
C PRO A 144 -1.07 -3.58 2.19
N VAL A 145 -0.67 -4.68 2.82
CA VAL A 145 -1.52 -5.46 3.72
C VAL A 145 -1.62 -4.77 5.08
N ASP A 146 -2.85 -4.41 5.47
CA ASP A 146 -3.16 -3.92 6.82
C ASP A 146 -3.32 -5.05 7.82
N MET A 147 -3.85 -6.18 7.36
CA MET A 147 -4.11 -7.32 8.20
C MET A 147 -4.13 -8.62 7.42
N ILE A 148 -3.72 -9.69 8.10
CA ILE A 148 -3.90 -11.05 7.64
C ILE A 148 -5.12 -11.61 8.37
N ALA A 149 -6.07 -12.17 7.63
CA ALA A 149 -7.27 -12.77 8.18
C ALA A 149 -7.32 -14.26 7.82
N THR A 150 -7.54 -15.10 8.82
CA THR A 150 -7.58 -16.55 8.64
C THR A 150 -8.98 -17.10 8.94
N LEU A 151 -9.56 -17.85 8.01
CA LEU A 151 -10.86 -18.51 8.17
C LEU A 151 -10.73 -20.01 8.00
N LYS A 152 -11.41 -20.80 8.83
CA LYS A 152 -11.45 -22.25 8.66
C LYS A 152 -12.43 -22.62 7.55
N CYS A 153 -11.93 -23.21 6.46
CA CYS A 153 -12.77 -23.62 5.34
C CYS A 153 -13.90 -24.56 5.80
N PRO A 154 -15.17 -24.26 5.49
CA PRO A 154 -16.31 -25.07 5.95
C PRO A 154 -16.31 -26.48 5.34
N ARG A 155 -15.74 -26.66 4.13
CA ARG A 155 -15.71 -27.92 3.39
C ARG A 155 -14.49 -28.78 3.70
N CYS A 156 -13.28 -28.27 3.47
CA CYS A 156 -12.04 -29.05 3.64
C CYS A 156 -11.38 -28.91 5.01
N LYS A 157 -11.90 -28.03 5.89
CA LYS A 157 -11.40 -27.74 7.25
C LYS A 157 -9.98 -27.18 7.34
N LYS A 158 -9.27 -26.99 6.23
CA LYS A 158 -7.98 -26.29 6.15
C LYS A 158 -8.17 -24.78 6.37
N PRO A 159 -7.18 -24.08 6.92
CA PRO A 159 -7.21 -22.62 7.02
C PRO A 159 -7.17 -21.99 5.63
N ILE A 160 -7.86 -20.86 5.46
CA ILE A 160 -7.79 -19.94 4.34
C ILE A 160 -7.13 -18.68 4.87
N ARG A 161 -5.91 -18.38 4.44
CA ARG A 161 -5.17 -17.17 4.80
C ARG A 161 -5.42 -16.09 3.74
N VAL A 162 -5.85 -14.92 4.19
CA VAL A 162 -6.26 -13.81 3.34
C VAL A 162 -5.42 -12.59 3.65
N ALA A 163 -4.78 -12.04 2.62
CA ALA A 163 -4.20 -10.70 2.70
C ALA A 163 -5.29 -9.65 2.47
N VAL A 164 -5.44 -8.71 3.40
CA VAL A 164 -6.46 -7.65 3.31
C VAL A 164 -5.77 -6.30 3.23
N CYS A 165 -6.10 -5.55 2.18
CA CYS A 165 -5.66 -4.18 1.96
C CYS A 165 -6.88 -3.25 1.98
N CYS A 166 -6.89 -2.30 2.91
CA CYS A 166 -7.97 -1.38 3.21
C CYS A 166 -7.86 -0.08 2.41
N ALA A 167 -7.37 -0.14 1.17
CA ALA A 167 -7.10 1.00 0.31
C ALA A 167 -6.36 2.16 1.01
N GLY A 168 -6.24 3.32 0.36
CA GLY A 168 -5.81 4.55 1.02
C GLY A 168 -4.32 4.60 1.41
N HIS A 169 -3.54 3.59 1.03
CA HIS A 169 -2.09 3.59 1.24
C HIS A 169 -1.36 4.42 0.19
N VAL A 170 -1.81 4.34 -1.06
CA VAL A 170 -1.28 5.12 -2.18
C VAL A 170 -2.41 5.94 -2.77
N PHE A 171 -2.02 7.08 -3.35
CA PHE A 171 -2.99 7.98 -4.00
C PHE A 171 -3.63 7.38 -5.26
N TYR A 172 -3.01 6.34 -5.84
CA TYR A 172 -3.47 5.67 -7.03
C TYR A 172 -3.86 4.24 -6.68
N TRP A 173 -5.16 3.96 -6.65
CA TRP A 173 -5.68 2.62 -6.33
C TRP A 173 -5.09 1.55 -7.26
N GLU A 174 -4.76 1.91 -8.51
CA GLU A 174 -4.09 1.04 -9.48
C GLU A 174 -2.75 0.52 -8.93
N LYS A 175 -1.91 1.42 -8.39
CA LYS A 175 -0.61 1.04 -7.80
C LYS A 175 -0.82 0.14 -6.58
N GLU A 176 -1.83 0.42 -5.76
CA GLU A 176 -2.13 -0.37 -4.57
C GLU A 176 -2.53 -1.80 -4.91
N ILE A 177 -3.41 -1.95 -5.91
CA ILE A 177 -3.85 -3.24 -6.41
C ILE A 177 -2.67 -4.00 -7.01
N MET A 178 -1.78 -3.33 -7.75
CA MET A 178 -0.57 -3.96 -8.31
C MET A 178 0.37 -4.48 -7.21
N GLU A 179 0.57 -3.70 -6.15
CA GLU A 179 1.40 -4.11 -5.02
C GLU A 179 0.73 -5.25 -4.23
N LEU A 180 -0.58 -5.19 -3.98
CA LEU A 180 -1.32 -6.29 -3.38
C LEU A 180 -1.23 -7.56 -4.22
N ARG A 181 -1.31 -7.43 -5.55
CA ARG A 181 -1.16 -8.54 -6.48
C ARG A 181 0.23 -9.17 -6.37
N SER A 182 1.30 -8.38 -6.29
CA SER A 182 2.68 -8.87 -6.25
C SER A 182 2.95 -9.79 -5.05
N ILE A 183 2.31 -9.50 -3.91
CA ILE A 183 2.45 -10.29 -2.68
C ILE A 183 1.35 -11.34 -2.49
N SER A 184 0.24 -11.25 -3.24
CA SER A 184 -0.94 -12.12 -3.08
C SER A 184 -0.62 -13.61 -3.26
N GLU A 185 0.48 -13.95 -3.94
CA GLU A 185 0.91 -15.33 -4.14
C GLU A 185 1.32 -16.04 -2.84
N ASN A 186 1.64 -15.28 -1.79
CA ASN A 186 1.97 -15.79 -0.46
C ASN A 186 0.72 -16.16 0.37
N TYR A 187 -0.47 -15.94 -0.17
CA TYR A 187 -1.76 -16.10 0.49
C TYR A 187 -2.72 -16.95 -0.35
N ASP A 188 -3.78 -17.49 0.28
CA ASP A 188 -4.79 -18.28 -0.45
C ASP A 188 -5.76 -17.37 -1.23
N ALA A 189 -5.94 -16.14 -0.74
CA ALA A 189 -6.70 -15.09 -1.40
C ALA A 189 -6.22 -13.68 -0.99
N ALA A 190 -6.58 -12.70 -1.81
CA ALA A 190 -6.42 -11.28 -1.50
C ALA A 190 -7.78 -10.57 -1.52
N VAL A 191 -7.95 -9.61 -0.62
CA VAL A 191 -9.11 -8.73 -0.52
C VAL A 191 -8.63 -7.28 -0.57
N TYR A 192 -9.25 -6.49 -1.45
CA TYR A 192 -9.07 -5.05 -1.52
C TYR A 192 -10.37 -4.37 -1.06
N VAL A 193 -10.30 -3.48 -0.09
CA VAL A 193 -11.47 -2.78 0.46
C VAL A 193 -11.55 -1.39 -0.15
N HIS A 194 -12.50 -1.19 -1.06
CA HIS A 194 -12.67 0.09 -1.75
C HIS A 194 -14.09 0.20 -2.32
N ALA A 195 -14.62 1.42 -2.41
CA ALA A 195 -15.91 1.66 -3.06
C ALA A 195 -15.92 1.07 -4.48
N ALA A 196 -16.98 0.36 -4.84
CA ALA A 196 -17.12 -0.33 -6.12
C ALA A 196 -17.31 0.65 -7.29
N GLN A 197 -16.20 1.20 -7.77
CA GLN A 197 -16.13 1.94 -9.03
C GLN A 197 -15.81 0.96 -10.17
N ASP A 198 -16.37 1.18 -11.36
CA ASP A 198 -16.24 0.25 -12.50
C ASP A 198 -14.79 -0.14 -12.82
N GLN A 199 -13.86 0.82 -12.75
CA GLN A 199 -12.44 0.61 -13.02
C GLN A 199 -11.76 -0.24 -11.92
N VAL A 200 -12.08 0.02 -10.65
CA VAL A 200 -11.58 -0.75 -9.51
C VAL A 200 -12.10 -2.18 -9.56
N VAL A 201 -13.41 -2.36 -9.80
CA VAL A 201 -14.05 -3.67 -9.95
C VAL A 201 -13.39 -4.47 -11.08
N LYS A 202 -13.17 -3.84 -12.24
CA LYS A 202 -12.52 -4.49 -13.38
C LYS A 202 -11.10 -4.92 -13.04
N THR A 203 -10.30 -4.02 -12.47
CA THR A 203 -8.89 -4.27 -12.18
C THR A 203 -8.71 -5.34 -11.09
N CYS A 204 -9.51 -5.30 -10.02
CA CYS A 204 -9.53 -6.37 -9.02
C CYS A 204 -9.84 -7.73 -9.65
N LYS A 205 -10.81 -7.81 -10.56
CA LYS A 205 -11.14 -9.06 -11.28
C LYS A 205 -9.97 -9.54 -12.14
N ASP A 206 -9.35 -8.64 -12.92
CA ASP A 206 -8.22 -8.96 -13.80
C ASP A 206 -7.02 -9.52 -13.01
N PHE A 207 -6.85 -9.09 -11.75
CA PHE A 207 -5.79 -9.56 -10.85
C PHE A 207 -6.21 -10.65 -9.86
N ASN A 208 -7.43 -11.19 -9.98
CA ASN A 208 -7.95 -12.22 -9.09
C ASN A 208 -8.00 -11.79 -7.60
N ILE A 209 -8.33 -10.53 -7.35
CA ILE A 209 -8.48 -9.91 -6.03
C ILE A 209 -9.97 -9.72 -5.73
N ASN A 210 -10.41 -10.12 -4.53
CA ASN A 210 -11.79 -9.91 -4.10
C ASN A 210 -11.99 -8.46 -3.68
N LEU A 211 -13.00 -7.78 -4.22
CA LEU A 211 -13.36 -6.42 -3.81
C LEU A 211 -14.41 -6.46 -2.71
N LEU A 212 -14.12 -5.82 -1.57
CA LEU A 212 -15.06 -5.59 -0.48
C LEU A 212 -15.45 -4.11 -0.46
N ASP A 213 -16.74 -3.82 -0.65
CA ASP A 213 -17.22 -2.44 -0.66
C ASP A 213 -17.43 -1.94 0.78
N PRO A 214 -16.89 -0.78 1.18
CA PRO A 214 -17.13 -0.19 2.50
C PRO A 214 -18.61 -0.05 2.88
N TRP A 215 -19.51 0.14 1.91
CA TRP A 215 -20.95 0.18 2.16
C TRP A 215 -21.49 -1.11 2.79
N VAL A 216 -20.88 -2.27 2.45
CA VAL A 216 -21.21 -3.57 3.05
C VAL A 216 -20.74 -3.62 4.51
N LEU A 217 -19.64 -2.96 4.84
CA LEU A 217 -19.13 -2.89 6.22
C LEU A 217 -20.10 -2.13 7.13
N GLU A 218 -20.67 -1.02 6.63
CA GLU A 218 -21.70 -0.25 7.34
C GLU A 218 -23.05 -0.96 7.40
N ASN A 219 -23.36 -1.75 6.36
CA ASN A 219 -24.66 -2.41 6.20
C ASN A 219 -24.49 -3.94 6.04
N PRO A 220 -23.98 -4.66 7.06
CA PRO A 220 -23.61 -6.07 6.95
C PRO A 220 -24.79 -7.01 6.68
N GLU A 221 -26.01 -6.54 6.94
CA GLU A 221 -27.27 -7.26 6.66
C GLU A 221 -27.53 -7.44 5.16
N ILE A 222 -26.93 -6.61 4.30
CA ILE A 222 -27.13 -6.64 2.84
C ILE A 222 -26.48 -7.87 2.20
N GLU A 223 -25.38 -8.38 2.74
CA GLU A 223 -24.66 -9.56 2.21
C GLU A 223 -25.04 -10.89 2.89
N LYS A 224 -26.18 -10.99 3.58
CA LYS A 224 -26.72 -12.27 4.08
C LYS A 224 -27.19 -13.19 2.92
N GLY A 225 -26.25 -13.64 2.10
CA GLY A 225 -26.41 -14.71 1.13
C GLY A 225 -26.23 -16.08 1.78
N LYS A 226 -26.82 -17.13 1.18
CA LYS A 226 -26.69 -18.54 1.60
C LYS A 226 -25.30 -19.14 1.34
N ASP A 227 -24.29 -18.31 1.06
CA ASP A 227 -22.98 -18.78 0.64
C ASP A 227 -22.09 -19.08 1.86
N SER A 228 -21.34 -20.17 1.76
CA SER A 228 -20.56 -20.71 2.88
C SER A 228 -19.30 -19.90 3.22
N LEU A 229 -18.96 -18.91 2.41
CA LEU A 229 -17.86 -17.98 2.62
C LEU A 229 -18.37 -16.58 2.20
N PRO A 230 -18.63 -15.66 3.14
CA PRO A 230 -19.14 -14.33 2.80
C PRO A 230 -18.13 -13.57 1.93
N PHE A 231 -18.61 -12.63 1.09
CA PHE A 231 -17.90 -11.71 0.18
C PHE A 231 -16.91 -12.28 -0.87
N PHE A 232 -16.48 -13.55 -0.80
CA PHE A 232 -15.63 -14.14 -1.84
C PHE A 232 -16.40 -14.36 -3.14
N LYS A 233 -16.23 -13.46 -4.10
CA LYS A 233 -16.82 -13.56 -5.45
C LYS A 233 -15.93 -14.32 -6.42
N ILE A 234 -14.69 -14.60 -6.00
CA ILE A 234 -13.65 -15.27 -6.77
C ILE A 234 -13.26 -16.55 -6.03
N PRO A 235 -13.12 -17.70 -6.72
CA PRO A 235 -12.66 -18.94 -6.09
C PRO A 235 -11.31 -18.77 -5.39
N VAL A 236 -11.24 -19.27 -4.16
CA VAL A 236 -10.01 -19.29 -3.36
C VAL A 236 -9.15 -20.49 -3.75
N LYS A 237 -7.86 -20.24 -4.02
CA LYS A 237 -6.89 -21.24 -4.47
C LYS A 237 -6.78 -22.38 -3.45
N GLY A 238 -6.93 -23.63 -3.88
CA GLY A 238 -6.91 -24.81 -3.00
C GLY A 238 -8.21 -25.04 -2.20
N HIS A 239 -9.20 -24.16 -2.38
CA HIS A 239 -10.51 -24.20 -1.72
C HIS A 239 -11.67 -24.10 -2.75
N GLU A 240 -11.40 -24.39 -4.02
CA GLU A 240 -12.33 -24.26 -5.15
C GLU A 240 -13.61 -25.09 -4.94
N ALA A 241 -13.50 -26.21 -4.24
CA ALA A 241 -14.62 -27.07 -3.90
C ALA A 241 -15.70 -26.32 -3.09
N VAL A 242 -15.38 -25.25 -2.37
CA VAL A 242 -16.38 -24.47 -1.64
C VAL A 242 -17.29 -23.68 -2.60
N PHE A 243 -16.77 -23.33 -3.78
CA PHE A 243 -17.43 -22.47 -4.77
C PHE A 243 -18.13 -23.26 -5.89
N ALA A 244 -17.92 -24.58 -5.96
CA ALA A 244 -18.64 -25.44 -6.88
C ALA A 244 -20.13 -25.47 -6.49
N LYS A 245 -21.01 -25.04 -7.42
CA LYS A 245 -22.47 -25.16 -7.25
C LYS A 245 -22.82 -26.61 -6.86
N ARG A 246 -23.58 -26.77 -5.78
CA ARG A 246 -24.17 -28.05 -5.40
C ARG A 246 -25.18 -28.50 -6.45
#